data_AF-A0A9E2MFD5-F1
#
_entry.id   AF-A0A9E2MFD5-F1
#
_cell.length_a   1.000
_cell.length_b   1.000
_cell.length_c   1.000
_cell.angle_alpha   90.00
_cell.angle_beta   90.00
_cell.angle_gamma   90.00
#
_symmetry.space_group_name_H-M   'P 1'
#
loop_
_entity.id
_entity.type
_entity.pdbx_description
1 polymer ?
#
loop_
_entity_poly.entity_id
_entity_poly.type
_entity_poly.pdbx_seq_one_letter_code
_entity_poly.pdbx_strand_id
1 'polypeptide(L)'
;HIALHLRHHDRASLLAGKLQAILNRTYIKGRDWYDLWWYLQQPDWPLPNFAYSNSGLHQAGSSVRLSKENWKTILRKRTQALNWPAVFNDVEPFIIDIEKQRGFTQHSLLELLTEPAQ
;
A
#
# COMPACT_ATOMS: atom_id res chain seq x y z
N HIS A 1 15.66 -8.82 32.61
CA HIS A 1 14.70 -8.88 31.49
C HIS A 1 13.62 -7.83 31.73
N ILE A 2 13.34 -6.96 30.75
CA ILE A 2 12.22 -6.01 30.80
C ILE A 2 11.12 -6.58 29.89
N ALA A 3 9.90 -6.73 30.41
CA ALA A 3 8.76 -7.15 29.62
C ALA A 3 8.30 -5.99 28.74
N LEU A 4 8.26 -6.21 27.42
CA LEU A 4 7.77 -5.23 26.45
C LEU A 4 6.37 -5.66 25.97
N HIS A 5 5.36 -4.84 26.25
CA HIS A 5 4.02 -5.00 25.67
C HIS A 5 3.84 -4.01 24.52
N LEU A 6 3.90 -4.52 23.28
CA LEU A 6 3.58 -3.74 22.08
C LEU A 6 2.15 -4.02 21.65
N ARG A 7 1.34 -2.96 21.56
CA ARG A 7 0.05 -3.02 20.88
C ARG A 7 0.26 -2.73 19.41
N HIS A 8 -0.21 -3.61 18.55
CA HIS A 8 -0.18 -3.43 17.10
C HIS A 8 -1.52 -3.83 16.49
N HIS A 9 -1.79 -3.29 15.30
CA HIS A 9 -2.92 -3.72 14.49
C HIS A 9 -2.74 -5.16 14.01
N ASP A 10 -3.86 -5.84 13.74
CA ASP A 10 -3.86 -7.12 13.05
C ASP A 10 -3.42 -6.95 11.59
N ARG A 11 -3.02 -8.06 10.94
CA ARG A 11 -2.44 -8.05 9.59
C ARG A 11 -3.34 -7.37 8.55
N ALA A 12 -4.65 -7.64 8.59
CA ALA A 12 -5.59 -7.04 7.64
C ALA A 12 -5.67 -5.51 7.82
N SER A 13 -5.63 -5.02 9.05
CA SER A 13 -5.66 -3.59 9.36
C SER A 13 -4.33 -2.88 9.08
N LEU A 14 -3.18 -3.58 9.16
CA LEU A 14 -1.89 -3.02 8.74
C LEU A 14 -1.89 -2.66 7.24
N LEU A 15 -2.39 -3.53 6.37
CA LEU A 15 -2.56 -3.22 4.94
C LEU A 15 -3.61 -2.13 4.72
N ALA A 16 -4.75 -2.19 5.43
CA ALA A 16 -5.77 -1.16 5.34
C ALA A 16 -5.26 0.23 5.71
N GLY A 17 -4.38 0.34 6.70
CA GLY A 17 -3.72 1.60 7.07
C GLY A 17 -2.86 2.16 5.92
N LYS A 18 -2.18 1.30 5.15
CA LYS A 18 -1.46 1.74 3.94
C LYS A 18 -2.40 2.23 2.85
N LEU A 19 -3.53 1.55 2.64
CA LEU A 19 -4.52 1.99 1.66
C LEU A 19 -5.05 3.39 2.00
N GLN A 20 -5.36 3.64 3.28
CA GLN A 20 -5.76 4.98 3.73
C GLN A 20 -4.68 6.02 3.45
N ALA A 21 -3.41 5.74 3.78
CA ALA A 21 -2.31 6.67 3.55
C ALA A 21 -2.16 7.02 2.06
N ILE A 22 -2.22 6.02 1.18
CA ILE A 22 -2.14 6.20 -0.27
C ILE A 22 -3.32 7.02 -0.81
N LEU A 23 -4.53 6.79 -0.29
CA LEU A 23 -5.75 7.38 -0.83
C LEU A 23 -6.05 8.79 -0.29
N ASN A 24 -5.58 9.11 0.92
CA ASN A 24 -5.84 10.40 1.56
C ASN A 24 -4.73 11.43 1.35
N ARG A 25 -3.49 11.03 1.06
CA ARG A 25 -2.41 11.99 0.84
C ARG A 25 -2.59 12.74 -0.49
N THR A 26 -2.35 14.04 -0.45
CA THR A 26 -2.34 14.93 -1.62
C THR A 26 -0.96 15.06 -2.28
N TYR A 27 0.05 14.44 -1.69
CA TYR A 27 1.45 14.45 -2.14
C TYR A 27 2.01 13.03 -2.23
N ILE A 28 3.11 12.88 -2.98
CA ILE A 28 3.80 11.61 -3.12
C ILE A 28 4.56 11.29 -1.83
N LYS A 29 4.31 10.12 -1.27
CA LYS A 29 5.14 9.50 -0.24
C LYS A 29 5.54 8.11 -0.72
N GLY A 30 6.74 7.99 -1.26
CA GLY A 30 7.27 6.77 -1.84
C GLY A 30 7.25 5.58 -0.90
N ARG A 31 7.50 5.81 0.40
CA ARG A 31 7.42 4.74 1.42
C ARG A 31 6.06 4.01 1.45
N ASP A 32 4.95 4.73 1.27
CA ASP A 32 3.62 4.10 1.31
C ASP A 32 3.42 3.14 0.11
N TRP A 33 3.97 3.51 -1.06
CA TRP A 33 3.95 2.68 -2.27
C TRP A 33 4.88 1.48 -2.19
N TYR A 34 6.07 1.68 -1.59
CA TYR A 34 6.99 0.60 -1.30
C TYR A 34 6.37 -0.43 -0.34
N ASP A 35 5.73 0.04 0.73
CA ASP A 35 5.05 -0.84 1.68
C ASP A 35 3.90 -1.60 1.00
N LEU A 36 3.12 -0.95 0.11
CA LEU A 36 2.08 -1.64 -0.67
C LEU A 36 2.68 -2.76 -1.54
N TRP A 37 3.75 -2.47 -2.29
CA TRP A 37 4.45 -3.48 -3.08
C TRP A 37 4.92 -4.65 -2.21
N TRP A 38 5.50 -4.36 -1.05
CA TRP A 38 5.95 -5.38 -0.08
C TRP A 38 4.79 -6.23 0.47
N TYR A 39 3.64 -5.63 0.79
CA TYR A 39 2.45 -6.37 1.23
C TYR A 39 1.92 -7.30 0.14
N LEU A 40 1.87 -6.82 -1.11
CA LEU A 40 1.31 -7.58 -2.24
C LEU A 40 2.20 -8.77 -2.67
N GLN A 41 3.48 -8.75 -2.34
CA GLN A 41 4.37 -9.90 -2.59
C GLN A 41 4.20 -11.04 -1.58
N GLN A 42 3.45 -10.85 -0.51
CA GLN A 42 3.23 -11.88 0.50
C GLN A 42 1.95 -12.67 0.18
N PRO A 43 2.06 -13.93 -0.27
CA PRO A 43 0.90 -14.71 -0.71
C PRO A 43 -0.08 -15.04 0.42
N ASP A 44 0.38 -15.05 1.67
CA ASP A 44 -0.42 -15.36 2.86
C ASP A 44 -0.99 -14.10 3.54
N TRP A 45 -0.73 -12.90 3.01
CA TRP A 45 -1.27 -11.68 3.60
C TRP A 45 -2.79 -11.62 3.42
N PRO A 46 -3.58 -11.38 4.50
CA PRO A 46 -5.02 -11.34 4.37
C PRO A 46 -5.50 -10.13 3.58
N LEU A 47 -6.73 -10.19 3.07
CA LEU A 47 -7.37 -9.03 2.46
C LEU A 47 -7.38 -7.83 3.43
N PRO A 48 -7.32 -6.59 2.90
CA PRO A 48 -7.41 -5.40 3.73
C PRO A 48 -8.68 -5.42 4.58
N ASN A 49 -8.58 -4.94 5.83
CA ASN A 49 -9.76 -4.65 6.63
C ASN A 49 -10.53 -3.47 6.01
N PHE A 50 -11.50 -3.77 5.14
CA PHE A 50 -12.26 -2.76 4.41
C PHE A 50 -13.12 -1.90 5.33
N ALA A 51 -13.63 -2.44 6.44
CA ALA A 51 -14.38 -1.66 7.41
C ALA A 51 -13.49 -0.57 8.02
N TYR A 52 -12.32 -0.97 8.52
CA TYR A 52 -11.33 -0.03 9.06
C TYR A 52 -10.87 1.01 8.01
N SER A 53 -10.57 0.57 6.79
CA SER A 53 -10.16 1.48 5.71
C SER A 53 -11.25 2.49 5.35
N ASN A 54 -12.50 2.03 5.17
CA ASN A 54 -13.61 2.89 4.77
C ASN A 54 -13.98 3.89 5.87
N SER A 55 -13.94 3.49 7.14
CA SER A 55 -14.14 4.41 8.26
C SER A 55 -13.10 5.52 8.27
N GLY A 56 -11.81 5.20 8.05
CA GLY A 56 -10.75 6.20 8.01
C GLY A 56 -10.79 7.11 6.78
N LEU A 57 -11.15 6.57 5.61
CA LEU A 57 -11.39 7.37 4.40
C LEU A 57 -12.55 8.35 4.60
N HIS A 58 -13.67 7.88 5.17
CA HIS A 58 -14.82 8.72 5.48
C HIS A 58 -14.46 9.82 6.49
N GLN A 59 -13.71 9.50 7.55
CA GLN A 59 -13.25 10.48 8.53
C GLN A 59 -12.35 11.56 7.91
N ALA A 60 -11.55 11.19 6.90
CA ALA A 60 -10.73 12.12 6.13
C ALA A 60 -11.52 12.92 5.07
N GLY A 61 -12.85 12.75 4.98
CA GLY A 61 -13.71 13.42 4.01
C GLY A 61 -13.66 12.84 2.60
N SER A 62 -13.09 11.65 2.43
CA SER A 62 -13.04 10.97 1.12
C SER A 62 -14.37 10.33 0.78
N SER A 63 -14.80 10.46 -0.48
CA SER A 63 -15.96 9.76 -1.03
C SER A 63 -15.64 8.36 -1.56
N VAL A 64 -14.36 7.95 -1.52
CA VAL A 64 -13.92 6.63 -1.99
C VAL A 64 -14.39 5.55 -1.02
N ARG A 65 -14.99 4.49 -1.58
CA ARG A 65 -15.36 3.29 -0.83
C ARG A 65 -14.67 2.06 -1.41
N LEU A 66 -13.89 1.37 -0.57
CA LEU A 66 -13.18 0.15 -0.91
C LEU A 66 -14.04 -1.08 -0.65
N SER A 67 -13.96 -2.04 -1.56
CA SER A 67 -14.50 -3.40 -1.45
C SER A 67 -13.48 -4.39 -1.98
N LYS A 68 -13.75 -5.69 -1.81
CA LYS A 68 -12.89 -6.76 -2.33
C LYS A 68 -12.72 -6.68 -3.85
N GLU A 69 -13.74 -6.22 -4.56
CA GLU A 69 -13.82 -6.19 -6.02
C GLU A 69 -13.14 -4.95 -6.64
N ASN A 70 -12.98 -3.85 -5.88
CA ASN A 70 -12.60 -2.57 -6.46
C ASN A 70 -11.24 -2.02 -6.00
N TRP A 71 -10.72 -2.46 -4.84
CA TRP A 71 -9.60 -1.79 -4.20
C TRP A 71 -8.32 -1.84 -5.04
N LYS A 72 -8.05 -2.99 -5.68
CA LYS A 72 -6.93 -3.15 -6.62
C LYS A 72 -7.07 -2.21 -7.83
N THR A 73 -8.26 -2.15 -8.43
CA THR A 73 -8.54 -1.26 -9.58
C THR A 73 -8.34 0.21 -9.22
N ILE A 74 -8.77 0.64 -8.04
CA ILE A 74 -8.57 2.02 -7.56
C ILE A 74 -7.09 2.33 -7.39
N LEU A 75 -6.33 1.44 -6.73
CA LEU A 75 -4.89 1.61 -6.53
C LEU A 75 -4.10 1.55 -7.83
N ARG A 76 -4.55 0.74 -8.79
CA ARG A 76 -3.94 0.66 -10.13
C ARG A 76 -4.05 2.00 -10.84
N LYS A 77 -5.23 2.64 -10.84
CA LYS A 77 -5.41 3.98 -11.41
C LYS A 77 -4.50 5.01 -10.74
N ARG A 78 -4.39 4.97 -9.41
CA ARG A 78 -3.49 5.86 -8.67
C ARG A 78 -2.03 5.60 -9.04
N THR A 79 -1.61 4.34 -9.11
CA THR A 79 -0.26 3.91 -9.51
C THR A 79 0.13 4.42 -10.90
N GLN A 80 -0.81 4.42 -11.85
CA GLN A 80 -0.57 4.90 -13.21
C GLN A 80 -0.34 6.42 -13.28
N ALA A 81 -0.95 7.19 -12.36
CA ALA A 81 -0.91 8.65 -12.37
C ALA A 81 0.29 9.28 -11.66
N LEU A 82 1.17 8.48 -11.03
CA LEU A 82 2.30 8.99 -10.25
C LEU A 82 3.53 9.34 -11.11
N ASN A 83 4.28 10.33 -10.65
CA ASN A 83 5.68 10.51 -11.05
C ASN A 83 6.56 9.48 -10.34
N TRP A 84 6.85 8.37 -10.99
CA TRP A 84 7.62 7.25 -10.42
C TRP A 84 9.08 7.55 -10.07
N PRO A 85 9.82 8.37 -10.84
CA PRO A 85 11.10 8.90 -10.38
C PRO A 85 11.02 9.55 -8.99
N ALA A 86 9.98 10.35 -8.72
CA ALA A 86 9.80 10.96 -7.39
C ALA A 86 9.44 9.93 -6.30
N VAL A 87 8.66 8.90 -6.63
CA VAL A 87 8.36 7.78 -5.72
C VAL A 87 9.62 7.04 -5.32
N PHE A 88 10.49 6.73 -6.30
CA PHE A 88 11.75 6.03 -6.06
C PHE A 88 12.71 6.88 -5.22
N ASN A 89 12.92 8.15 -5.60
CA ASN A 89 13.81 9.06 -4.88
C ASN A 89 13.39 9.28 -3.41
N ASP A 90 12.09 9.25 -3.10
CA ASP A 90 11.60 9.36 -1.72
C ASP A 90 11.95 8.13 -0.86
N VAL A 91 11.97 6.93 -1.46
CA VAL A 91 12.22 5.68 -0.71
C VAL A 91 13.68 5.24 -0.73
N GLU A 92 14.43 5.56 -1.78
CA GLU A 92 15.81 5.13 -2.00
C GLU A 92 16.72 5.30 -0.76
N PRO A 93 16.71 6.43 -0.01
CA PRO A 93 17.57 6.59 1.17
C PRO A 93 17.29 5.59 2.31
N PHE A 94 16.13 4.95 2.31
CA PHE A 94 15.72 3.97 3.32
C PHE A 94 15.97 2.52 2.89
N ILE A 95 16.44 2.30 1.66
CA ILE A 95 16.70 0.97 1.11
C ILE A 95 18.14 0.58 1.43
N ILE A 96 18.29 -0.42 2.32
CA ILE A 96 19.60 -0.91 2.75
C ILE A 96 20.35 -1.61 1.61
N ASP A 97 19.63 -2.34 0.77
CA ASP A 97 20.18 -3.13 -0.34
C ASP A 97 19.33 -2.88 -1.60
N ILE A 98 19.75 -1.89 -2.39
CA ILE A 98 19.02 -1.46 -3.59
C ILE A 98 18.99 -2.54 -4.67
N GLU A 99 20.03 -3.37 -4.70
CA GLU A 99 20.19 -4.47 -5.64
C GLU A 99 19.13 -5.55 -5.41
N LYS A 100 18.86 -5.88 -4.14
CA LYS A 100 17.76 -6.79 -3.78
C LYS A 100 16.37 -6.21 -3.98
N GLN A 101 16.25 -4.89 -4.10
CA GLN A 101 14.97 -4.20 -4.24
C GLN A 101 14.72 -3.65 -5.65
N ARG A 102 15.52 -4.07 -6.65
CA ARG A 102 15.29 -3.79 -8.09
C ARG A 102 13.87 -4.14 -8.57
N GLY A 103 13.19 -5.03 -7.85
CA GLY A 103 11.80 -5.39 -8.12
C GLY A 103 10.78 -4.30 -7.79
N PHE A 104 11.11 -3.22 -7.07
CA PHE A 104 10.18 -2.12 -6.80
C PHE A 104 10.11 -1.14 -7.97
N THR A 105 9.19 -1.41 -8.89
CA THR A 105 8.94 -0.58 -10.08
C THR A 105 7.44 -0.35 -10.30
N GLN A 106 7.09 0.68 -11.08
CA GLN A 106 5.71 0.89 -11.52
C GLN A 106 5.12 -0.36 -12.15
N HIS A 107 5.88 -0.98 -13.05
CA HIS A 107 5.44 -2.16 -13.79
C HIS A 107 5.12 -3.32 -12.84
N SER A 108 6.05 -3.68 -11.96
CA SER A 108 5.85 -4.77 -10.98
C SER A 108 4.63 -4.54 -10.08
N LEU A 109 4.40 -3.30 -9.65
CA LEU A 109 3.27 -2.99 -8.79
C LEU A 109 1.94 -3.07 -9.56
N LEU A 110 1.94 -2.65 -10.83
CA LEU A 110 0.78 -2.81 -11.71
C LEU A 110 0.46 -4.29 -11.95
N GLU A 111 1.46 -5.15 -12.09
CA GLU A 111 1.26 -6.60 -12.21
C GLU A 111 0.60 -7.18 -10.95
N LEU A 112 1.13 -6.86 -9.76
CA LEU A 112 0.58 -7.32 -8.47
C LEU A 112 -0.87 -6.82 -8.22
N LEU A 113 -1.19 -5.64 -8.75
CA LEU A 113 -2.53 -5.05 -8.69
C LEU A 113 -3.47 -5.55 -9.79
N THR A 114 -3.00 -6.40 -10.70
CA THR A 114 -3.87 -7.09 -11.66
C THR A 114 -4.40 -8.36 -10.99
N GLU A 115 -5.67 -8.70 -11.20
CA GLU A 115 -6.15 -10.03 -10.77
C GLU A 115 -5.54 -11.09 -11.68
N PRO A 116 -5.18 -12.29 -11.17
CA PRO A 116 -4.89 -13.40 -12.06
C PRO A 116 -6.12 -13.60 -12.95
N ALA A 117 -5.90 -13.68 -14.26
CA ALA A 117 -6.96 -14.05 -15.19
C ALA A 117 -7.58 -15.35 -14.67
N GLN A 118 -8.90 -15.36 -14.49
CA GLN A 118 -9.66 -16.57 -14.16
C GLN A 118 -9.47 -17.63 -15.24
#